data_AF-A0A2H5VYS0-F1
#
_entry.id   AF-A0A2H5VYS0-F1
#
_cell.length_a   1.000
_cell.length_b   1.000
_cell.length_c   1.000
_cell.angle_alpha   90.00
_cell.angle_beta   90.00
_cell.angle_gamma   90.00
#
_symmetry.space_group_name_H-M   'P 1'
#
loop_
_entity.id
_entity.type
_entity.pdbx_description
1 polymer ?
#
loop_
_entity_poly.entity_id
_entity_poly.type
_entity_poly.pdbx_seq_one_letter_code
_entity_poly.pdbx_strand_id
1 'polypeptide(L)' 'MRQEYGEIMRFLLHFRERFPTEEEFRAFLAEEVRRFVKDVRDYDIVISILPECLRPRSVFVREGHHRF' A
#
# COMPACT_ATOMS: atom_id res chain seq x y z
N MET A 1 13.62 -4.45 8.84
CA MET A 1 13.77 -3.13 8.21
C MET A 1 12.41 -2.45 8.20
N ARG A 2 12.28 -1.24 8.75
CA ARG A 2 11.05 -0.45 8.60
C ARG A 2 10.84 -0.21 7.11
N GLN A 3 9.68 -0.60 6.62
CA GLN A 3 9.33 -0.39 5.23
C GLN A 3 8.99 1.09 5.09
N GLU A 4 9.85 1.86 4.44
CA GLU A 4 9.47 3.22 4.13
C GLU A 4 8.37 3.21 3.08
N TYR A 5 7.24 3.81 3.45
CA TYR A 5 6.18 4.11 2.51
C TYR A 5 6.70 5.09 1.47
N GLY A 6 6.34 4.89 0.20
CA GLY A 6 6.56 5.87 -0.86
C GLY A 6 5.74 7.14 -0.64
N GLU A 7 6.06 8.20 -1.37
CA GLU A 7 5.48 9.55 -1.19
C GLU A 7 3.94 9.57 -1.24
N ILE A 8 3.32 8.84 -2.18
CA ILE A 8 1.84 8.75 -2.28
C ILE A 8 1.25 8.19 -0.99
N MET A 9 1.82 7.12 -0.46
CA MET A 9 1.31 6.48 0.75
C MET A 9 1.60 7.34 1.99
N ARG A 10 2.74 8.05 2.05
CA ARG A 10 3.02 9.04 3.12
C ARG A 10 1.97 10.15 3.13
N PHE A 11 1.61 10.67 1.95
CA PHE A 11 0.56 11.67 1.81
C PHE A 11 -0.80 11.13 2.29
N LEU A 12 -1.19 9.93 1.88
CA LEU A 12 -2.46 9.32 2.32
C LEU A 12 -2.49 9.06 3.84
N LEU A 13 -1.36 8.65 4.42
CA LEU A 13 -1.22 8.42 5.86
C LEU A 13 -1.40 9.69 6.69
N HIS A 14 -1.11 10.87 6.13
CA HIS A 14 -1.35 12.15 6.80
C HIS A 14 -2.83 12.33 7.20
N PHE A 15 -3.75 11.69 6.49
CA PHE A 15 -5.18 11.76 6.80
C PHE A 15 -5.65 10.77 7.86
N ARG A 16 -4.78 9.91 8.42
CA ARG A 16 -5.17 8.85 9.37
C ARG A 16 -5.98 9.39 10.55
N GLU A 17 -5.61 10.56 11.07
CA GLU A 17 -6.26 11.17 12.25
C GLU A 17 -7.69 11.63 11.98
N ARG A 18 -8.10 11.75 10.71
CA ARG A 18 -9.48 12.13 10.33
C ARG A 18 -10.48 11.00 10.48
N PHE A 19 -10.02 9.76 10.64
CA PHE A 19 -10.87 8.57 10.65
C PHE A 19 -10.92 7.94 12.05
N PRO A 20 -12.12 7.77 12.63
CA PRO A 20 -12.30 7.21 13.97
C PRO A 20 -11.91 5.73 14.04
N THR A 21 -12.07 4.98 12.94
CA THR A 21 -11.79 3.55 12.88
C THR A 21 -10.74 3.23 11.82
N GLU A 22 -10.06 2.10 11.98
CA GLU A 22 -9.11 1.62 10.98
C GLU A 22 -9.83 1.16 9.70
N GLU A 23 -11.02 0.58 9.84
CA GLU A 23 -11.87 0.13 8.74
C GLU A 23 -12.26 1.29 7.82
N GLU A 24 -12.70 2.42 8.38
CA GLU A 24 -13.02 3.63 7.61
C GLU A 24 -11.79 4.19 6.90
N PHE A 25 -10.63 4.19 7.58
CA PHE A 25 -9.38 4.63 6.95
C PHE A 25 -8.97 3.69 5.80
N ARG A 26 -9.10 2.37 5.97
CA ARG A 26 -8.82 1.39 4.90
C ARG A 26 -9.76 1.58 3.71
N ALA A 27 -11.05 1.88 3.96
CA ALA A 27 -12.00 2.18 2.90
C ALA A 27 -11.60 3.45 2.12
N PHE A 28 -11.18 4.50 2.83
CA PHE A 28 -10.62 5.72 2.22
C PHE A 28 -9.38 5.42 1.37
N LEU A 29 -8.39 4.69 1.90
CA LEU A 29 -7.19 4.32 1.15
C LEU A 29 -7.52 3.57 -0.14
N ALA A 30 -8.43 2.60 -0.07
CA ALA A 30 -8.84 1.83 -1.23
C ALA A 30 -9.50 2.70 -2.30
N GLU A 31 -10.34 3.66 -1.89
CA GLU A 31 -11.01 4.58 -2.81
C GLU A 31 -10.03 5.55 -3.46
N GLU A 32 -9.11 6.15 -2.70
CA GLU A 32 -8.13 7.08 -3.24
C GLU A 32 -7.14 6.38 -4.18
N VAL A 33 -6.72 5.15 -3.88
CA VAL A 33 -5.89 4.36 -4.81
C VAL A 33 -6.64 4.07 -6.11
N ARG A 34 -7.94 3.73 -6.06
CA ARG A 34 -8.74 3.50 -7.27
C ARG A 34 -8.90 4.77 -8.10
N ARG A 35 -9.08 5.93 -7.46
CA ARG A 35 -9.15 7.23 -8.15
C ARG A 35 -7.83 7.58 -8.78
N PHE A 36 -6.73 7.48 -8.03
CA PHE A 36 -5.39 7.69 -8.54
C PHE A 36 -5.10 6.84 -9.78
N VAL A 37 -5.47 5.55 -9.77
CA VAL A 37 -5.32 4.66 -10.94
C VAL A 37 -6.09 5.16 -12.17
N LYS A 38 -7.23 5.85 -11.98
CA LYS A 38 -7.97 6.48 -13.07
C LYS A 38 -7.28 7.79 -13.50
N ASP A 39 -6.93 8.64 -12.55
CA ASP A 39 -6.36 9.98 -12.81
C ASP A 39 -5.04 9.89 -13.57
N VAL A 40 -4.18 8.91 -13.24
CA VAL A 40 -2.91 8.75 -13.96
C VAL A 40 -3.08 8.33 -15.42
N ARG A 41 -4.26 7.80 -15.82
CA ARG A 41 -4.53 7.50 -17.22
C ARG A 41 -4.64 8.76 -18.07
N ASP A 42 -5.02 9.89 -17.48
CA ASP A 42 -5.02 11.19 -18.19
C ASP A 42 -3.60 11.64 -18.56
N TYR A 43 -2.59 11.01 -17.97
CA TYR A 43 -1.17 11.19 -18.26
C TYR A 43 -0.57 10.03 -19.08
N ASP A 44 -1.41 9.20 -19.70
CA ASP A 44 -1.03 7.98 -20.45
C ASP A 44 -0.25 6.94 -19.63
N ILE A 45 -0.35 6.98 -18.30
CA ILE A 45 0.29 6.01 -17.41
C ILE A 45 -0.63 4.81 -17.19
N VAL A 46 -0.12 3.62 -17.48
CA VAL A 46 -0.79 2.35 -17.19
C VAL A 46 -0.16 1.70 -15.96
N ILE A 47 -0.97 1.52 -14.92
CA ILE A 47 -0.55 0.78 -13.72
C ILE A 47 -0.86 -0.70 -13.91
N SER A 48 0.18 -1.52 -13.91
CA SER A 48 0.11 -2.98 -13.84
C SER A 48 0.76 -3.44 -12.55
N ILE A 49 0.06 -4.27 -11.78
CA ILE A 49 0.61 -4.83 -10.54
C ILE A 49 1.30 -6.15 -10.88
N LEU A 50 2.62 -6.19 -10.70
CA LEU A 50 3.37 -7.44 -10.82
C LEU A 50 3.04 -8.37 -9.63
N PRO A 51 2.94 -9.70 -9.84
CA PRO A 51 2.65 -10.65 -8.75
C PRO A 51 3.60 -10.55 -7.56
N GLU A 52 4.87 -10.19 -7.79
CA GLU A 52 5.89 -9.98 -6.76
C GLU A 52 5.50 -8.86 -5.79
N CYS A 53 4.76 -7.86 -6.26
CA CYS A 53 4.24 -6.75 -5.45
C CYS A 53 3.07 -7.16 -4.55
N LEU A 54 2.42 -8.31 -4.83
CA LEU A 54 1.31 -8.84 -4.03
C LEU A 54 1.77 -9.87 -2.99
N ARG A 55 3.05 -10.25 -2.98
CA ARG A 55 3.56 -11.22 -2.00
C ARG A 55 3.43 -10.61 -0.59
N PRO A 56 2.72 -11.28 0.34
CA PRO A 56 2.64 -10.81 1.71
C PRO A 56 4.05 -10.71 2.30
N ARG A 57 4.43 -9.52 2.74
CA ARG A 57 5.77 -9.28 3.28
C ARG A 57 6.06 -10.07 4.57
N SER A 58 5.05 -10.74 5.12
CA SER A 58 5.09 -11.64 6.28
C SER A 58 5.66 -13.04 5.98
N VAL A 59 5.72 -13.49 4.72
CA VAL A 59 6.24 -14.85 4.41
C VAL A 59 7.77 -14.94 4.58
N PHE A 60 8.49 -13.81 4.46
CA PHE A 60 9.94 -13.76 4.61
C PHE A 60 10.46 -13.81 6.05
N VAL A 61 9.59 -13.84 7.06
CA VAL A 61 10.00 -13.84 8.49
C VAL A 61 10.11 -15.26 9.07
N ARG A 62 9.61 -16.31 8.38
CA ARG A 62 9.60 -17.68 8.93
C ARG A 62 10.65 -18.65 8.36
N GLU A 63 11.41 -18.28 7.33
CA GLU A 63 12.42 -19.19 6.74
C GLU A 63 13.86 -18.95 7.22
N GLY A 64 14.10 -18.01 8.13
CA GLY A 64 15.42 -17.73 8.67
C GLY A 64 15.47 -17.78 10.18
N HIS A 65 15.44 -18.99 10.76
CA HIS A 65 16.15 -19.39 12.01
C HIS A 65 15.65 -20.76 12.50
N HIS A 66 16.01 -21.81 11.77
CA HIS A 66 16.18 -23.14 12.36
C HIS A 66 17.33 -23.85 11.68
N ARG A 67 18.55 -23.56 12.15
CA ARG A 67 19.65 -24.50 12.10
C ARG A 67 20.36 -24.46 13.44
N PHE A 68 20.50 -25.67 13.97
CA PHE A 68 21.17 -26.12 15.20
C PHE A 68 22.48 -25.42 15.49
#